data_AF-A0A942FQ59-F1
#
_entry.id   AF-A0A942FQ59-F1
#
_cell.length_a   1.000
_cell.length_b   1.000
_cell.length_c   1.000
_cell.angle_alpha   90.00
_cell.angle_beta   90.00
_cell.angle_gamma   90.00
#
_symmetry.space_group_name_H-M   'P 1'
#
loop_
_entity.id
_entity.type
_entity.pdbx_description
1 polymer ?
#
loop_
_entity_poly.entity_id
_entity_poly.type
_entity_poly.pdbx_seq_one_letter_code
_entity_poly.pdbx_strand_id
1 'polypeptide(L)'
;MAVILLKIFLLGLTNALGVWAAVGLFLAGSWLPLGGLVLGLVALNLAVLSKRAYPLRYLLPGLIPFFLMVVYPIASNMAVAFTNFGTGHRLTKEQVIAHFENRFYLPEGGERFTYQAFRGPAGSLILLLTSTLTGTNYLSERGILQAVELTDPRFIFDGQEIVEINGHHRLSRRELVQMMGELQGLSLPWGDEAVRLVSLAEFGVARQQYRYDPAEGVLTDLRTGITYTPVEGIFTSVHGERLQPGFVVFIGARNFSEIITNPHISGPFFRIFTWTFLWAFLSVATTFTLGLALALLLNDPYLELRNFYRTLLIVPYAIPGFISILVWGGMLNVDFGIVNRMLQDLFATKIPWFHDPLWARVAVLLVNLWLGYAYMMIVCLGALQSIPQELYEAARVDGANRWQQFGKVTLPLLLISIAPLLVGSFAFNFNNFNVIFLLTGGGPPIPGAITPAGATDILISYTYNLAFGAAGARYGFAAAVSLIIFMIIGTISAINFRLTRSLERVGESL
;
A
#
# COMPACT_ATOMS: atom_id res chain seq x y z
N MET A 1 23.01 -27.39 -35.47
CA MET A 1 22.14 -26.46 -36.24
C MET A 1 20.77 -26.28 -35.58
N ALA A 2 20.02 -27.36 -35.30
CA ALA A 2 18.69 -27.31 -34.67
C ALA A 2 18.63 -26.51 -33.34
N VAL A 3 19.60 -26.71 -32.44
CA VAL A 3 19.64 -25.99 -31.15
C VAL A 3 19.80 -24.48 -31.31
N ILE A 4 20.58 -24.03 -32.31
CA ILE A 4 20.78 -22.60 -32.58
C ILE A 4 19.50 -21.99 -33.16
N LEU A 5 18.86 -22.69 -34.09
CA LEU A 5 17.58 -22.24 -34.66
C LEU A 5 16.48 -22.16 -33.60
N LEU A 6 16.37 -23.16 -32.72
CA LEU A 6 15.43 -23.15 -31.60
C LEU A 6 15.70 -21.96 -30.66
N LYS A 7 16.97 -21.69 -30.34
CA LYS A 7 17.36 -20.56 -29.48
C LYS A 7 17.00 -19.21 -30.10
N ILE A 8 17.23 -19.03 -31.40
CA ILE A 8 16.86 -17.81 -32.12
C ILE A 8 15.34 -17.68 -32.19
N PHE A 9 14.63 -18.78 -32.46
CA PHE A 9 13.17 -18.80 -32.51
C PHE A 9 12.54 -18.41 -31.16
N LEU A 10 12.99 -19.02 -30.06
CA LEU A 10 12.52 -18.69 -28.71
C LEU A 10 12.81 -17.24 -28.34
N LEU A 11 14.02 -16.75 -28.64
CA LEU A 11 14.38 -15.34 -28.41
C LEU A 11 13.53 -14.40 -29.26
N GLY A 12 13.25 -14.76 -30.51
CA GLY A 12 12.35 -14.03 -31.40
C GLY A 12 10.93 -13.94 -30.85
N LEU A 13 10.38 -15.06 -30.34
CA LEU A 13 9.07 -15.10 -29.70
C LEU A 13 9.03 -14.22 -28.44
N THR A 14 10.06 -14.29 -27.59
CA THR A 14 10.16 -13.44 -26.39
C THR A 14 10.25 -11.95 -26.75
N ASN A 15 11.03 -11.59 -27.77
CA ASN A 15 11.12 -10.21 -28.25
C ASN A 15 9.80 -9.73 -28.84
N ALA A 16 9.08 -10.57 -29.61
CA ALA A 16 7.78 -10.21 -30.16
C ALA A 16 6.76 -9.92 -29.05
N LEU A 17 6.70 -10.77 -28.03
CA LEU A 17 5.87 -10.54 -26.83
C LEU A 17 6.30 -9.27 -26.08
N GLY A 18 7.61 -9.05 -25.95
CA GLY A 18 8.17 -7.86 -25.32
C GLY A 18 7.83 -6.56 -26.06
N VAL A 19 7.89 -6.56 -27.39
CA VAL A 19 7.49 -5.40 -28.22
C VAL A 19 5.98 -5.17 -28.12
N TRP A 20 5.16 -6.23 -28.17
CA TRP A 20 3.72 -6.11 -27.97
C TRP A 20 3.39 -5.46 -26.61
N ALA A 21 4.03 -5.92 -25.53
CA ALA A 21 3.87 -5.32 -24.20
C ALA A 21 4.40 -3.87 -24.15
N ALA A 22 5.51 -3.56 -24.83
CA ALA A 22 6.07 -2.22 -24.89
C ALA A 22 5.10 -1.23 -25.58
N VAL A 23 4.43 -1.64 -26.66
CA VAL A 23 3.39 -0.83 -27.31
C VAL A 23 2.24 -0.56 -26.34
N GLY A 24 1.76 -1.58 -25.61
CA GLY A 24 0.73 -1.40 -24.59
C GLY A 24 1.12 -0.39 -23.50
N LEU A 25 2.36 -0.49 -22.99
CA LEU A 25 2.89 0.44 -21.98
C LEU A 25 3.08 1.87 -22.51
N PHE A 26 3.49 2.01 -23.77
CA PHE A 26 3.60 3.31 -24.43
C PHE A 26 2.23 3.99 -24.58
N LEU A 27 1.23 3.26 -25.06
CA LEU A 27 -0.15 3.77 -25.19
C LEU A 27 -0.77 4.12 -23.83
N ALA A 28 -0.38 3.39 -22.78
CA ALA A 28 -0.79 3.69 -21.40
C ALA A 28 0.04 4.81 -20.74
N GLY A 29 0.98 5.45 -21.44
CA GLY A 29 1.84 6.51 -20.87
C GLY A 29 2.75 6.04 -19.72
N SER A 30 2.97 4.74 -19.58
CA SER A 30 3.69 4.12 -18.46
C SER A 30 5.18 3.99 -18.75
N TRP A 31 5.88 5.13 -18.73
CA TRP A 31 7.28 5.25 -19.17
C TRP A 31 8.29 4.43 -18.35
N LEU A 32 8.10 4.31 -17.04
CA LEU A 32 9.05 3.61 -16.18
C LEU A 32 9.04 2.08 -16.39
N PRO A 33 7.88 1.38 -16.36
CA PRO A 33 7.81 -0.02 -16.77
C PRO A 33 8.28 -0.25 -18.21
N LEU A 34 7.97 0.68 -19.12
CA LEU A 34 8.41 0.62 -20.52
C LEU A 34 9.94 0.60 -20.62
N GLY A 35 10.61 1.55 -19.96
CA GLY A 35 12.08 1.61 -19.92
C GLY A 35 12.69 0.34 -19.33
N GLY A 36 12.12 -0.17 -18.24
CA GLY A 36 12.55 -1.44 -17.62
C GLY A 36 12.40 -2.65 -18.55
N LEU A 37 11.28 -2.75 -19.25
CA LEU A 37 11.02 -3.81 -20.23
C LEU A 37 12.02 -3.75 -21.40
N VAL A 38 12.23 -2.57 -21.97
CA VAL A 38 13.19 -2.38 -23.08
C VAL A 38 14.61 -2.74 -22.65
N LEU A 39 15.05 -2.25 -21.49
CA LEU A 39 16.37 -2.59 -20.94
C LEU A 39 16.50 -4.09 -20.66
N GLY A 40 15.46 -4.72 -20.11
CA GLY A 40 15.41 -6.16 -19.84
C GLY A 40 15.51 -6.99 -21.12
N LEU A 41 14.80 -6.60 -22.18
CA LEU A 41 14.90 -7.25 -23.49
C LEU A 41 16.30 -7.09 -24.08
N VAL A 42 16.88 -5.89 -24.03
CA VAL A 42 18.26 -5.66 -24.51
C VAL A 42 19.25 -6.53 -23.73
N ALA A 43 19.16 -6.58 -22.40
CA ALA A 43 20.01 -7.40 -21.56
C ALA A 43 19.85 -8.91 -21.85
N LEU A 44 18.62 -9.37 -22.08
CA LEU A 44 18.32 -10.74 -22.49
C LEU A 44 18.97 -11.08 -23.84
N ASN A 45 18.79 -10.22 -24.85
CA ASN A 45 19.40 -10.41 -26.16
C ASN A 45 20.93 -10.45 -26.05
N LEU A 46 21.54 -9.54 -25.28
CA LEU A 46 22.98 -9.53 -25.03
C LEU A 46 23.45 -10.82 -24.35
N ALA A 47 22.77 -11.27 -23.29
CA ALA A 47 23.14 -12.50 -22.57
C ALA A 47 23.03 -13.75 -23.45
N VAL A 48 21.99 -13.81 -24.27
CA VAL A 48 21.70 -14.98 -25.12
C VAL A 48 22.62 -15.01 -26.34
N LEU A 49 22.86 -13.87 -27.01
CA LEU A 49 23.61 -13.79 -28.27
C LEU A 49 25.12 -13.61 -28.07
N SER A 50 25.56 -12.85 -27.06
CA SER A 50 26.99 -12.60 -26.82
C SER A 50 27.63 -13.73 -26.02
N LYS A 51 28.82 -14.17 -26.46
CA LYS A 51 29.65 -15.11 -25.70
C LYS A 51 30.29 -14.45 -24.46
N ARG A 52 30.57 -13.14 -24.52
CA ARG A 52 31.17 -12.37 -23.41
C ARG A 52 30.17 -12.14 -22.26
N ALA A 53 28.88 -12.16 -22.58
CA ALA A 53 27.79 -11.96 -21.63
C ALA A 53 27.29 -13.26 -20.97
N TYR A 54 28.08 -14.34 -21.03
CA TYR A 54 27.70 -15.65 -20.48
C TYR A 54 27.26 -15.60 -18.99
N PRO A 55 27.91 -14.84 -18.09
CA PRO A 55 27.47 -14.73 -16.69
C PRO A 55 26.04 -14.18 -16.54
N LEU A 56 25.60 -13.29 -17.44
CA LEU A 56 24.24 -12.71 -17.37
C LEU A 56 23.15 -13.76 -17.54
N ARG A 57 23.42 -14.90 -18.17
CA ARG A 57 22.42 -15.98 -18.33
C ARG A 57 21.95 -16.55 -17.00
N TYR A 58 22.82 -16.53 -15.99
CA TYR A 58 22.50 -16.99 -14.64
C TYR A 58 21.93 -15.89 -13.75
N LEU A 59 22.27 -14.63 -14.03
CA LEU A 59 21.78 -13.48 -13.26
C LEU A 59 20.38 -13.02 -13.71
N LEU A 60 20.09 -13.05 -15.01
CA LEU A 60 18.84 -12.50 -15.57
C LEU A 60 17.55 -13.09 -14.97
N PRO A 61 17.43 -14.41 -14.73
CA PRO A 61 16.25 -14.96 -14.07
C PRO A 61 15.98 -14.35 -12.69
N GLY A 62 17.02 -13.91 -11.97
CA GLY A 62 16.88 -13.20 -10.70
C GLY A 62 16.71 -11.68 -10.85
N LEU A 63 17.39 -11.06 -11.82
CA LEU A 63 17.36 -9.60 -12.01
C LEU A 63 16.01 -9.07 -12.50
N ILE A 64 15.28 -9.83 -13.31
CA ILE A 64 13.96 -9.44 -13.82
C ILE A 64 12.93 -9.30 -12.68
N PRO A 65 12.65 -10.34 -11.86
CA PRO A 65 11.73 -10.21 -10.74
C PRO A 65 12.27 -9.23 -9.69
N PHE A 66 13.59 -9.14 -9.49
CA PHE A 66 14.17 -8.10 -8.63
C PHE A 66 13.81 -6.69 -9.11
N PHE A 67 13.93 -6.41 -10.41
CA PHE A 67 13.53 -5.11 -10.96
C PHE A 67 12.03 -4.86 -10.76
N LEU A 68 11.18 -5.82 -11.13
CA LEU A 68 9.73 -5.66 -11.09
C LEU A 68 9.15 -5.60 -9.67
N MET A 69 9.70 -6.37 -8.74
CA MET A 69 9.17 -6.51 -7.37
C MET A 69 9.90 -5.64 -6.34
N VAL A 70 11.11 -5.14 -6.65
CA VAL A 70 11.90 -4.33 -5.72
C VAL A 70 12.16 -2.94 -6.30
N VAL A 71 12.81 -2.84 -7.46
CA VAL A 71 13.24 -1.53 -8.02
C VAL A 71 12.05 -0.68 -8.46
N TYR A 72 11.09 -1.28 -9.18
CA TYR A 72 9.92 -0.56 -9.69
C TYR A 72 9.00 -0.01 -8.58
N PRO A 73 8.66 -0.78 -7.53
CA PRO A 73 7.90 -0.24 -6.40
C PRO A 73 8.65 0.89 -5.67
N ILE A 74 9.97 0.78 -5.49
CA ILE A 74 10.78 1.85 -4.87
C ILE A 74 10.72 3.12 -5.71
N ALA A 75 10.91 3.01 -7.03
CA ALA A 75 10.87 4.16 -7.93
C ALA A 75 9.47 4.78 -8.03
N SER A 76 8.42 3.96 -8.06
CA SER A 76 7.03 4.42 -8.00
C SER A 76 6.72 5.16 -6.69
N ASN A 77 7.18 4.60 -5.56
CA ASN A 77 7.05 5.25 -4.26
C ASN A 77 7.81 6.58 -4.22
N MET A 78 9.02 6.64 -4.79
CA MET A 78 9.78 7.88 -4.93
C MET A 78 9.02 8.93 -5.74
N ALA A 79 8.38 8.56 -6.86
CA ALA A 79 7.57 9.49 -7.63
C ALA A 79 6.37 10.03 -6.83
N VAL A 80 5.66 9.16 -6.11
CA VAL A 80 4.51 9.52 -5.26
C VAL A 80 4.92 10.47 -4.12
N ALA A 81 6.13 10.30 -3.57
CA ALA A 81 6.64 11.13 -2.46
C ALA A 81 6.71 12.63 -2.77
N PHE A 82 6.80 13.03 -4.05
CA PHE A 82 6.83 14.43 -4.47
C PHE A 82 5.46 14.96 -4.94
N THR A 83 4.38 14.24 -4.64
CA THR A 83 3.01 14.61 -5.04
C THR A 83 2.10 14.81 -3.83
N ASN A 84 0.95 15.45 -4.04
CA ASN A 84 -0.14 15.56 -3.06
C ASN A 84 -1.05 14.32 -3.03
N PHE A 85 -0.64 13.18 -3.64
CA PHE A 85 -1.49 12.00 -3.78
C PHE A 85 -2.05 11.53 -2.43
N GLY A 86 -3.36 11.33 -2.34
CA GLY A 86 -4.03 11.03 -1.08
C GLY A 86 -5.54 11.17 -1.16
N THR A 87 -6.21 11.17 -0.01
CA THR A 87 -7.64 11.48 0.08
C THR A 87 -7.90 12.86 -0.52
N GLY A 88 -8.93 12.94 -1.37
CA GLY A 88 -9.27 14.15 -2.12
C GLY A 88 -8.43 14.38 -3.37
N HIS A 89 -7.28 13.73 -3.56
CA HIS A 89 -6.38 13.91 -4.70
C HIS A 89 -5.93 12.56 -5.25
N ARG A 90 -6.86 11.88 -5.95
CA ARG A 90 -6.61 10.55 -6.55
C ARG A 90 -6.72 10.53 -8.07
N LEU A 91 -7.37 11.56 -8.62
CA LEU A 91 -7.71 11.66 -10.02
C LEU A 91 -6.70 12.56 -10.75
N THR A 92 -6.58 12.40 -12.05
CA THR A 92 -5.87 13.36 -12.89
C THR A 92 -6.71 14.63 -13.05
N LYS A 93 -6.09 15.73 -13.51
CA LYS A 93 -6.80 17.01 -13.73
C LYS A 93 -7.95 16.83 -14.72
N GLU A 94 -7.74 16.08 -15.78
CA GLU A 94 -8.71 15.79 -16.84
C GLU A 94 -9.91 15.00 -16.28
N GLN A 95 -9.64 14.01 -15.42
CA GLN A 95 -10.69 13.23 -14.76
C GLN A 95 -11.52 14.10 -13.80
N VAL A 96 -10.89 15.04 -13.09
CA VAL A 96 -11.60 15.98 -12.21
C VAL A 96 -12.43 16.96 -13.01
N ILE A 97 -11.90 17.51 -14.12
CA ILE A 97 -12.65 18.37 -15.02
C ILE A 97 -13.88 17.63 -15.55
N ALA A 98 -13.68 16.42 -16.10
CA ALA A 98 -14.79 15.61 -16.59
C ALA A 98 -15.81 15.27 -15.49
N HIS A 99 -15.36 15.07 -14.24
CA HIS A 99 -16.27 14.86 -13.11
C HIS A 99 -17.17 16.08 -12.87
N PHE A 100 -16.62 17.30 -12.90
CA PHE A 100 -17.39 18.52 -12.71
C PHE A 100 -18.26 18.88 -13.93
N GLU A 101 -17.76 18.72 -15.15
CA GLU A 101 -18.52 19.02 -16.36
C GLU A 101 -19.72 18.08 -16.56
N ASN A 102 -19.65 16.87 -16.00
CA ASN A 102 -20.78 15.93 -15.98
C ASN A 102 -21.78 16.18 -14.85
N ARG A 103 -21.59 17.22 -14.04
CA ARG A 103 -22.51 17.59 -12.98
C ARG A 103 -23.60 18.52 -13.51
N PHE A 104 -24.84 18.15 -13.24
CA PHE A 104 -26.02 18.91 -13.66
C PHE A 104 -26.80 19.36 -12.42
N TYR A 105 -27.50 20.48 -12.55
CA TYR A 105 -28.45 20.96 -11.54
C TYR A 105 -29.81 21.20 -12.18
N LEU A 106 -30.84 21.15 -11.35
CA LEU A 106 -32.20 21.49 -11.74
C LEU A 106 -32.45 22.95 -11.37
N PRO A 107 -32.77 23.83 -12.33
CA PRO A 107 -33.14 25.20 -12.05
C PRO A 107 -34.38 25.27 -11.15
N GLU A 108 -34.43 26.26 -10.25
CA GLU A 108 -35.65 26.55 -9.50
C GLU A 108 -36.77 26.97 -10.46
N GLY A 109 -37.93 26.32 -10.36
CA GLY A 109 -39.04 26.51 -11.31
C GLY A 109 -38.82 25.86 -12.68
N GLY A 110 -37.76 25.06 -12.86
CA GLY A 110 -37.53 24.31 -14.09
C GLY A 110 -38.64 23.30 -14.38
N GLU A 111 -38.90 23.05 -15.67
CA GLU A 111 -39.93 22.11 -16.10
C GLU A 111 -39.60 20.68 -15.65
N ARG A 112 -40.62 20.01 -15.10
CA ARG A 112 -40.54 18.60 -14.69
C ARG A 112 -41.57 17.80 -15.45
N PHE A 113 -41.24 16.53 -15.63
CA PHE A 113 -42.06 15.58 -16.37
C PHE A 113 -42.30 14.35 -15.51
N THR A 114 -43.57 13.99 -15.30
CA THR A 114 -43.89 12.61 -14.95
C THR A 114 -43.65 11.74 -16.19
N TYR A 115 -43.35 10.47 -16.00
CA TYR A 115 -43.06 9.60 -17.14
C TYR A 115 -43.67 8.22 -17.03
N GLN A 116 -43.91 7.64 -18.20
CA GLN A 116 -44.22 6.22 -18.39
C GLN A 116 -43.20 5.67 -19.38
N ALA A 117 -42.56 4.55 -19.06
CA ALA A 117 -41.58 3.92 -19.94
C ALA A 117 -42.17 2.69 -20.63
N PHE A 118 -41.82 2.49 -21.89
CA PHE A 118 -42.29 1.42 -22.74
C PHE A 118 -41.10 0.74 -23.42
N ARG A 119 -41.14 -0.59 -23.53
CA ARG A 119 -40.06 -1.37 -24.12
C ARG A 119 -40.55 -2.21 -25.30
N GLY A 120 -39.81 -2.14 -26.40
CA GLY A 120 -40.11 -2.86 -27.63
C GLY A 120 -39.47 -4.26 -27.66
N PRO A 121 -39.87 -5.11 -28.61
CA PRO A 121 -39.36 -6.49 -28.75
C PRO A 121 -37.86 -6.57 -29.03
N ALA A 122 -37.30 -5.54 -29.68
CA ALA A 122 -35.86 -5.41 -29.96
C ALA A 122 -35.07 -4.73 -28.83
N GLY A 123 -35.70 -4.48 -27.68
CA GLY A 123 -35.09 -3.81 -26.53
C GLY A 123 -35.07 -2.28 -26.58
N SER A 124 -35.65 -1.66 -27.63
CA SER A 124 -35.79 -0.21 -27.75
C SER A 124 -36.66 0.38 -26.64
N LEU A 125 -36.24 1.51 -26.09
CA LEU A 125 -36.92 2.22 -25.00
C LEU A 125 -37.60 3.49 -25.53
N ILE A 126 -38.86 3.68 -25.17
CA ILE A 126 -39.63 4.90 -25.43
C ILE A 126 -40.17 5.41 -24.10
N LEU A 127 -40.07 6.71 -23.87
CA LEU A 127 -40.63 7.40 -22.71
C LEU A 127 -41.76 8.31 -23.18
N LEU A 128 -42.90 8.21 -22.53
CA LEU A 128 -43.96 9.20 -22.58
C LEU A 128 -43.80 10.12 -21.37
N LEU A 129 -43.45 11.38 -21.62
CA LEU A 129 -43.17 12.40 -20.63
C LEU A 129 -44.32 13.42 -20.61
N THR A 130 -44.90 13.67 -19.45
CA THR A 130 -45.99 14.64 -19.30
C THR A 130 -45.50 15.82 -18.48
N SER A 131 -45.51 17.01 -19.08
CA SER A 131 -45.11 18.24 -18.40
C SER A 131 -46.02 18.52 -17.21
N THR A 132 -45.41 18.69 -16.04
CA THR A 132 -46.11 19.08 -14.81
C THR A 132 -46.54 20.55 -14.80
N LEU A 133 -45.98 21.37 -15.70
CA LEU A 133 -46.31 22.79 -15.81
C LEU A 133 -47.44 23.05 -16.80
N THR A 134 -47.34 22.44 -18.00
CA THR A 134 -48.28 22.71 -19.10
C THR A 134 -49.29 21.59 -19.34
N GLY A 135 -49.04 20.39 -18.79
CA GLY A 135 -49.82 19.18 -19.09
C GLY A 135 -49.56 18.59 -20.48
N THR A 136 -48.64 19.16 -21.25
CA THR A 136 -48.29 18.68 -22.60
C THR A 136 -47.57 17.33 -22.53
N ASN A 137 -47.93 16.41 -23.42
CA ASN A 137 -47.29 15.11 -23.52
C ASN A 137 -46.22 15.12 -24.61
N TYR A 138 -45.08 14.51 -24.31
CA TYR A 138 -43.93 14.37 -25.18
C TYR A 138 -43.54 12.90 -25.28
N LEU A 139 -43.34 12.41 -26.50
CA LEU A 139 -42.88 11.06 -26.75
C LEU A 139 -41.40 11.07 -27.13
N SER A 140 -40.58 10.25 -26.48
CA SER A 140 -39.16 10.11 -26.80
C SER A 140 -38.94 9.08 -27.91
N GLU A 141 -38.97 9.53 -29.17
CA GLU A 141 -38.68 8.67 -30.33
C GLU A 141 -37.31 9.01 -30.91
N ARG A 142 -36.48 7.97 -31.13
CA ARG A 142 -35.13 8.11 -31.71
C ARG A 142 -34.22 9.12 -30.97
N GLY A 143 -34.41 9.26 -29.66
CA GLY A 143 -33.60 10.15 -28.81
C GLY A 143 -34.02 11.62 -28.83
N ILE A 144 -35.16 11.97 -29.43
CA ILE A 144 -35.70 13.34 -29.46
C ILE A 144 -37.11 13.34 -28.85
N LEU A 145 -37.48 14.45 -28.20
CA LEU A 145 -38.80 14.67 -27.65
C LEU A 145 -39.72 15.33 -28.68
N GLN A 146 -40.83 14.69 -29.00
CA GLN A 146 -41.86 15.23 -29.88
C GLN A 146 -43.17 15.40 -29.12
N ALA A 147 -43.79 16.57 -29.24
CA ALA A 147 -45.11 16.80 -28.66
C ALA A 147 -46.15 15.89 -29.33
N VAL A 148 -47.00 15.27 -28.52
CA VAL A 148 -48.01 14.31 -28.98
C VAL A 148 -49.33 14.57 -28.28
N GLU A 149 -50.43 14.36 -29.01
CA GLU A 149 -51.76 14.31 -28.44
C GLU A 149 -52.12 12.85 -28.13
N LEU A 150 -52.75 12.61 -26.97
CA LEU A 150 -53.14 11.25 -26.55
C LEU A 150 -54.29 10.65 -27.37
N THR A 151 -54.84 11.44 -28.30
CA THR A 151 -55.83 11.03 -29.31
C THR A 151 -55.21 10.35 -30.53
N ASP A 152 -53.89 10.30 -30.61
CA ASP A 152 -53.16 9.66 -31.71
C ASP A 152 -53.40 8.14 -31.71
N PRO A 153 -53.72 7.51 -32.87
CA PRO A 153 -53.98 6.08 -32.98
C PRO A 153 -52.79 5.17 -32.60
N ARG A 154 -51.60 5.74 -32.38
CA ARG A 154 -50.40 5.01 -31.91
C ARG A 154 -50.47 4.56 -30.44
N PHE A 155 -51.37 5.13 -29.63
CA PHE A 155 -51.55 4.78 -28.22
C PHE A 155 -52.64 3.73 -28.04
N ILE A 156 -52.32 2.62 -27.38
CA ILE A 156 -53.28 1.58 -27.02
C ILE A 156 -53.58 1.68 -25.53
N PHE A 157 -54.88 1.84 -25.23
CA PHE A 157 -55.39 1.99 -23.87
C PHE A 157 -56.04 0.70 -23.38
N ASP A 158 -55.80 0.38 -22.10
CA ASP A 158 -56.61 -0.55 -21.32
C ASP A 158 -57.29 0.25 -20.21
N GLY A 159 -58.59 0.52 -20.37
CA GLY A 159 -59.32 1.45 -19.51
C GLY A 159 -58.80 2.89 -19.65
N GLN A 160 -58.25 3.44 -18.57
CA GLN A 160 -57.66 4.79 -18.52
C GLN A 160 -56.13 4.78 -18.63
N GLU A 161 -55.51 3.60 -18.68
CA GLU A 161 -54.05 3.46 -18.70
C GLU A 161 -53.55 3.14 -20.10
N ILE A 162 -52.42 3.74 -20.48
CA ILE A 162 -51.72 3.41 -21.73
C ILE A 162 -50.93 2.14 -21.46
N VAL A 163 -51.22 1.07 -22.20
CA VAL A 163 -50.55 -0.23 -22.04
C VAL A 163 -49.50 -0.47 -23.11
N GLU A 164 -49.66 0.15 -24.27
CA GLU A 164 -48.75 -0.04 -25.40
C GLU A 164 -48.68 1.22 -26.30
N ILE A 165 -47.49 1.47 -26.85
CA ILE A 165 -47.24 2.53 -27.84
C ILE A 165 -46.38 1.95 -28.96
N ASN A 166 -46.82 1.99 -30.22
CA ASN A 166 -46.03 1.53 -31.38
C ASN A 166 -45.40 0.12 -31.17
N GLY A 167 -46.13 -0.85 -30.61
CA GLY A 167 -45.58 -2.19 -30.34
C GLY A 167 -44.66 -2.28 -29.10
N HIS A 168 -44.57 -1.24 -28.27
CA HIS A 168 -43.78 -1.22 -27.05
C HIS A 168 -44.69 -1.33 -25.82
N HIS A 169 -44.44 -2.32 -24.96
CA HIS A 169 -45.25 -2.55 -23.76
C HIS A 169 -44.79 -1.70 -22.59
N ARG A 170 -45.74 -1.24 -21.77
CA ARG A 170 -45.45 -0.46 -20.57
C ARG A 170 -44.64 -1.27 -19.56
N LEU A 171 -43.58 -0.66 -19.03
CA LEU A 171 -42.76 -1.25 -17.99
C LEU A 171 -43.41 -1.09 -16.62
N SER A 172 -43.41 -2.17 -15.85
CA SER A 172 -43.81 -2.17 -14.44
C SER A 172 -42.77 -1.46 -13.56
N ARG A 173 -43.16 -1.09 -12.34
CA ARG A 173 -42.25 -0.48 -11.37
C ARG A 173 -41.02 -1.36 -11.06
N ARG A 174 -41.18 -2.69 -11.05
CA ARG A 174 -40.07 -3.63 -10.82
C ARG A 174 -39.07 -3.59 -11.97
N GLU A 175 -39.55 -3.55 -13.20
CA GLU A 175 -38.72 -3.49 -14.40
C GLU A 175 -38.01 -2.14 -14.53
N LEU A 176 -38.68 -1.03 -14.18
CA LEU A 176 -38.06 0.29 -14.09
C LEU A 176 -36.86 0.29 -13.14
N VAL A 177 -37.01 -0.29 -11.94
CA VAL A 177 -35.91 -0.41 -10.97
C VAL A 177 -34.76 -1.27 -11.50
N GLN A 178 -35.06 -2.33 -12.24
CA GLN A 178 -34.02 -3.17 -12.87
C GLN A 178 -33.25 -2.42 -13.96
N MET A 179 -33.85 -1.42 -14.59
CA MET A 179 -33.25 -0.61 -15.66
C MET A 179 -32.75 0.76 -15.19
N MET A 180 -32.61 0.97 -13.88
CA MET A 180 -32.28 2.28 -13.30
C MET A 180 -30.98 2.89 -13.84
N GLY A 181 -29.95 2.07 -14.07
CA GLY A 181 -28.69 2.53 -14.65
C GLY A 181 -28.86 3.09 -16.07
N GLU A 182 -29.74 2.49 -16.87
CA GLU A 182 -30.05 2.97 -18.23
C GLU A 182 -30.83 4.29 -18.15
N LEU A 183 -31.86 4.37 -17.29
CA LEU A 183 -32.65 5.59 -17.10
C LEU A 183 -31.83 6.77 -16.55
N GLN A 184 -30.89 6.53 -15.64
CA GLN A 184 -29.96 7.55 -15.13
C GLN A 184 -28.97 8.04 -16.20
N GLY A 185 -28.62 7.19 -17.16
CA GLY A 185 -27.74 7.52 -18.28
C GLY A 185 -28.44 8.28 -19.41
N LEU A 186 -29.78 8.29 -19.45
CA LEU A 186 -30.55 9.00 -20.48
C LEU A 186 -30.44 10.52 -20.32
N SER A 187 -30.13 11.17 -21.43
CA SER A 187 -30.05 12.62 -21.54
C SER A 187 -30.73 13.02 -22.84
N LEU A 188 -31.96 13.52 -22.74
CA LEU A 188 -32.79 13.86 -23.90
C LEU A 188 -32.64 15.35 -24.21
N PRO A 189 -32.31 15.76 -25.45
CA PRO A 189 -32.14 17.17 -25.80
C PRO A 189 -33.40 18.00 -25.57
N TRP A 190 -33.24 19.20 -25.02
CA TRP A 190 -34.31 20.18 -24.79
C TRP A 190 -33.79 21.61 -25.01
N GLY A 191 -33.79 22.05 -26.27
CA GLY A 191 -33.09 23.28 -26.65
C GLY A 191 -31.59 23.15 -26.37
N ASP A 192 -31.04 24.09 -25.59
CA ASP A 192 -29.65 24.06 -25.08
C ASP A 192 -29.49 23.26 -23.77
N GLU A 193 -30.58 22.68 -23.26
CA GLU A 193 -30.66 21.94 -22.00
C GLU A 193 -30.90 20.45 -22.25
N ALA A 194 -30.99 19.65 -21.17
CA ALA A 194 -31.29 18.23 -21.29
C ALA A 194 -32.32 17.78 -20.26
N VAL A 195 -33.31 16.99 -20.70
CA VAL A 195 -34.23 16.29 -19.80
C VAL A 195 -33.51 15.05 -19.27
N ARG A 196 -33.40 14.96 -17.93
CA ARG A 196 -32.71 13.89 -17.22
C ARG A 196 -33.53 13.38 -16.05
N LEU A 197 -33.25 12.14 -15.63
CA LEU A 197 -33.93 11.54 -14.49
C LEU A 197 -33.55 12.29 -13.19
N VAL A 198 -34.55 12.75 -12.46
CA VAL A 198 -34.40 13.47 -11.19
C VAL A 198 -34.72 12.55 -10.03
N SER A 199 -35.77 11.75 -10.19
CA SER A 199 -36.22 10.75 -9.22
C SER A 199 -36.78 9.55 -9.96
N LEU A 200 -37.09 8.48 -9.22
CA LEU A 200 -37.75 7.30 -9.78
C LEU A 200 -39.06 7.60 -10.54
N ALA A 201 -39.71 8.73 -10.25
CA ALA A 201 -41.01 9.10 -10.79
C ALA A 201 -40.96 10.30 -11.75
N GLU A 202 -39.86 11.06 -11.77
CA GLU A 202 -39.79 12.34 -12.48
C GLU A 202 -38.49 12.49 -13.27
N PHE A 203 -38.65 13.00 -14.49
CA PHE A 203 -37.60 13.66 -15.23
C PHE A 203 -37.71 15.17 -15.03
N GLY A 204 -36.62 15.89 -15.29
CA GLY A 204 -36.60 17.34 -15.21
C GLY A 204 -35.59 17.92 -16.17
N VAL A 205 -35.82 19.16 -16.58
CA VAL A 205 -34.87 19.89 -17.40
C VAL A 205 -33.67 20.28 -16.53
N ALA A 206 -32.53 19.70 -16.84
CA ALA A 206 -31.29 19.88 -16.12
C ALA A 206 -30.29 20.68 -16.96
N ARG A 207 -29.59 21.60 -16.28
CA ARG A 207 -28.52 22.42 -16.87
C ARG A 207 -27.17 21.95 -16.37
N GLN A 208 -26.16 22.04 -17.23
CA GLN A 208 -24.78 21.78 -16.84
C GLN A 208 -24.39 22.78 -15.73
N GLN A 209 -23.82 22.28 -14.64
CA GLN A 209 -23.43 23.13 -13.51
C GLN A 209 -22.06 23.76 -13.72
N TYR A 210 -21.08 23.02 -14.24
CA TYR A 210 -19.72 23.51 -14.40
C TYR A 210 -19.27 23.42 -15.86
N ARG A 211 -18.46 24.39 -16.28
CA ARG A 211 -17.79 24.40 -17.57
C ARG A 211 -16.33 24.78 -17.41
N TYR A 212 -15.43 24.01 -18.00
CA TYR A 212 -14.01 24.30 -17.98
C TYR A 212 -13.61 25.08 -19.23
N ASP A 213 -12.85 26.15 -19.03
CA ASP A 213 -12.19 26.88 -20.11
C ASP A 213 -10.71 26.44 -20.20
N PRO A 214 -10.30 25.75 -21.28
CA PRO A 214 -8.91 25.34 -21.45
C PRO A 214 -7.92 26.49 -21.67
N ALA A 215 -8.37 27.62 -22.21
CA ALA A 215 -7.49 28.76 -22.53
C ALA A 215 -7.12 29.54 -21.28
N GLU A 216 -8.08 29.75 -20.38
CA GLU A 216 -7.84 30.42 -19.09
C GLU A 216 -7.45 29.44 -17.98
N GLY A 217 -7.75 28.15 -18.15
CA GLY A 217 -7.51 27.11 -17.15
C GLY A 217 -8.47 27.18 -15.96
N VAL A 218 -9.65 27.77 -16.16
CA VAL A 218 -10.63 28.09 -15.12
C VAL A 218 -11.85 27.19 -15.24
N LEU A 219 -12.40 26.77 -14.10
CA LEU A 219 -13.69 26.08 -14.03
C LEU A 219 -14.75 27.08 -13.54
N THR A 220 -15.82 27.28 -14.29
CA THR A 220 -16.89 28.23 -13.93
C THR A 220 -18.15 27.49 -13.52
N ASP A 221 -18.72 27.83 -12.36
CA ASP A 221 -20.06 27.40 -11.97
C ASP A 221 -21.09 28.27 -12.72
N LEU A 222 -21.78 27.68 -13.71
CA LEU A 222 -22.77 28.35 -14.54
C LEU A 222 -24.03 28.77 -13.75
N ARG A 223 -24.26 28.19 -12.56
CA ARG A 223 -25.38 28.56 -11.70
C ARG A 223 -25.12 29.84 -10.92
N THR A 224 -23.90 30.00 -10.41
CA THR A 224 -23.53 31.10 -9.50
C THR A 224 -22.67 32.16 -10.17
N GLY A 225 -22.06 31.86 -11.32
CA GLY A 225 -21.07 32.69 -12.00
C GLY A 225 -19.69 32.65 -11.36
N ILE A 226 -19.47 31.85 -10.31
CA ILE A 226 -18.19 31.79 -9.59
C ILE A 226 -17.16 31.03 -10.42
N THR A 227 -15.99 31.63 -10.59
CA THR A 227 -14.83 31.05 -11.26
C THR A 227 -13.86 30.42 -10.26
N TYR A 228 -13.35 29.25 -10.59
CA TYR A 228 -12.42 28.49 -9.78
C TYR A 228 -11.12 28.26 -10.55
N THR A 229 -9.99 28.62 -9.92
CA THR A 229 -8.65 28.42 -10.47
C THR A 229 -7.96 27.25 -9.79
N PRO A 230 -7.09 26.51 -10.50
CA PRO A 230 -6.36 25.40 -9.91
C PRO A 230 -5.26 25.90 -8.96
N VAL A 231 -5.43 25.65 -7.66
CA VAL A 231 -4.44 25.95 -6.62
C VAL A 231 -4.08 24.65 -5.91
N GLU A 232 -2.82 24.23 -6.04
CA GLU A 232 -2.26 23.03 -5.37
C GLU A 232 -3.05 21.73 -5.60
N GLY A 233 -3.65 21.59 -6.79
CA GLY A 233 -4.46 20.43 -7.14
C GLY A 233 -5.95 20.54 -6.76
N ILE A 234 -6.42 21.71 -6.32
CA ILE A 234 -7.82 21.96 -5.98
C ILE A 234 -8.34 23.16 -6.77
N PHE A 235 -9.50 23.02 -7.40
CA PHE A 235 -10.21 24.17 -7.97
C PHE A 235 -10.74 25.06 -6.84
N THR A 236 -10.18 26.26 -6.72
CA THR A 236 -10.41 27.19 -5.61
C THR A 236 -10.92 28.53 -6.13
N SER A 237 -11.98 29.06 -5.51
CA SER A 237 -12.52 30.38 -5.85
C SER A 237 -11.66 31.50 -5.27
N VAL A 238 -11.86 32.73 -5.77
CA VAL A 238 -11.20 33.93 -5.23
C VAL A 238 -11.51 34.18 -3.75
N HIS A 239 -12.62 33.65 -3.24
CA HIS A 239 -13.04 33.74 -1.84
C HIS A 239 -12.55 32.57 -0.99
N GLY A 240 -11.78 31.64 -1.57
CA GLY A 240 -11.19 30.50 -0.88
C GLY A 240 -12.08 29.25 -0.81
N GLU A 241 -13.21 29.22 -1.52
CA GLU A 241 -14.06 28.04 -1.61
C GLU A 241 -13.38 26.95 -2.43
N ARG A 242 -13.33 25.72 -1.91
CA ARG A 242 -12.58 24.60 -2.49
C ARG A 242 -13.52 23.52 -3.01
N LEU A 243 -13.42 23.21 -4.30
CA LEU A 243 -14.18 22.12 -4.91
C LEU A 243 -13.48 20.77 -4.70
N GLN A 244 -14.27 19.76 -4.31
CA GLN A 244 -13.82 18.38 -4.23
C GLN A 244 -14.56 17.51 -5.26
N PRO A 245 -13.89 16.51 -5.86
CA PRO A 245 -12.51 16.09 -5.62
C PRO A 245 -11.46 17.03 -6.25
N GLY A 246 -10.25 17.02 -5.69
CA GLY A 246 -9.05 17.60 -6.30
C GLY A 246 -8.29 16.56 -7.15
N PHE A 247 -7.20 17.02 -7.78
CA PHE A 247 -6.35 16.24 -8.68
C PHE A 247 -4.90 16.19 -8.20
N VAL A 248 -4.19 15.15 -8.66
CA VAL A 248 -2.78 14.94 -8.32
C VAL A 248 -1.91 15.98 -9.00
N VAL A 249 -1.05 16.65 -8.23
CA VAL A 249 -0.02 17.56 -8.72
C VAL A 249 1.34 17.27 -8.06
N PHE A 250 2.40 17.65 -8.75
CA PHE A 250 3.74 17.70 -8.19
C PHE A 250 3.84 18.87 -7.21
N ILE A 251 4.25 18.61 -5.97
CA ILE A 251 4.38 19.60 -4.89
C ILE A 251 5.85 19.79 -4.45
N GLY A 252 6.80 19.28 -5.23
CA GLY A 252 8.22 19.34 -4.89
C GLY A 252 8.53 18.63 -3.57
N ALA A 253 9.44 19.20 -2.78
CA ALA A 253 9.91 18.60 -1.52
C ALA A 253 8.98 18.87 -0.32
N ARG A 254 7.74 19.34 -0.53
CA ARG A 254 6.86 19.80 0.55
C ARG A 254 6.57 18.73 1.60
N ASN A 255 6.34 17.48 1.18
CA ASN A 255 6.13 16.37 2.12
C ASN A 255 7.35 16.16 3.04
N PHE A 256 8.57 16.31 2.50
CA PHE A 256 9.80 16.19 3.27
C PHE A 256 10.02 17.36 4.21
N SER A 257 9.77 18.60 3.74
CA SER A 257 9.88 19.78 4.60
C SER A 257 8.90 19.73 5.76
N GLU A 258 7.66 19.28 5.52
CA GLU A 258 6.62 19.21 6.54
C GLU A 258 7.01 18.31 7.73
N ILE A 259 7.75 17.21 7.49
CA ILE A 259 8.25 16.32 8.56
C ILE A 259 9.15 17.08 9.55
N ILE A 260 9.87 18.09 9.08
CA ILE A 260 10.83 18.85 9.88
C ILE A 260 10.20 20.13 10.41
N THR A 261 9.42 20.84 9.58
CA THR A 261 8.91 22.18 9.88
C THR A 261 7.59 22.17 10.64
N ASN A 262 6.77 21.11 10.55
CA ASN A 262 5.49 21.03 11.25
C ASN A 262 5.69 20.44 12.67
N PRO A 263 5.55 21.22 13.75
CA PRO A 263 5.78 20.74 15.12
C PRO A 263 4.88 19.57 15.53
N HIS A 264 3.68 19.48 14.94
CA HIS A 264 2.73 18.41 15.24
C HIS A 264 3.13 17.06 14.64
N ILE A 265 4.05 17.06 13.68
CA ILE A 265 4.57 15.87 13.01
C ILE A 265 6.01 15.60 13.46
N SER A 266 6.85 16.62 13.50
CA SER A 266 8.28 16.49 13.81
C SER A 266 8.49 15.94 15.22
N GLY A 267 7.73 16.40 16.22
CA GLY A 267 7.81 15.94 17.61
C GLY A 267 7.58 14.42 17.74
N PRO A 268 6.41 13.89 17.33
CA PRO A 268 6.16 12.46 17.28
C PRO A 268 7.17 11.70 16.40
N PHE A 269 7.51 12.22 15.23
CA PHE A 269 8.45 11.59 14.29
C PHE A 269 9.82 11.31 14.94
N PHE A 270 10.45 12.30 15.59
CA PHE A 270 11.77 12.09 16.21
C PHE A 270 11.74 11.16 17.43
N ARG A 271 10.64 11.17 18.20
CA ARG A 271 10.44 10.21 19.29
C ARG A 271 10.34 8.78 18.76
N ILE A 272 9.55 8.59 17.71
CA ILE A 272 9.37 7.31 17.02
C ILE A 272 10.66 6.85 16.35
N PHE A 273 11.40 7.76 15.70
CA PHE A 273 12.71 7.47 15.10
C PHE A 273 13.70 6.94 16.15
N THR A 274 13.79 7.63 17.30
CA THR A 274 14.66 7.22 18.41
C THR A 274 14.26 5.84 18.94
N TRP A 275 12.95 5.63 19.15
CA TRP A 275 12.44 4.33 19.56
C TRP A 275 12.69 3.25 18.50
N THR A 276 12.54 3.53 17.21
CA THR A 276 12.78 2.57 16.11
C THR A 276 14.23 2.07 16.13
N PHE A 277 15.18 2.97 16.34
CA PHE A 277 16.60 2.61 16.46
C PHE A 277 16.85 1.74 17.70
N LEU A 278 16.35 2.16 18.87
CA LEU A 278 16.49 1.41 20.12
C LEU A 278 15.80 0.04 20.04
N TRP A 279 14.60 -0.02 19.49
CA TRP A 279 13.84 -1.23 19.21
C TRP A 279 14.64 -2.21 18.36
N ALA A 280 15.15 -1.76 17.21
CA ALA A 280 15.91 -2.61 16.30
C ALA A 280 17.21 -3.11 16.96
N PHE A 281 17.93 -2.21 17.64
CA PHE A 281 19.15 -2.57 18.36
C PHE A 281 18.89 -3.57 19.48
N LEU A 282 17.93 -3.29 20.38
CA LEU A 282 17.59 -4.15 21.51
C LEU A 282 17.04 -5.50 21.04
N SER A 283 16.26 -5.52 19.97
CA SER A 283 15.76 -6.76 19.37
C SER A 283 16.90 -7.64 18.87
N VAL A 284 17.85 -7.09 18.12
CA VAL A 284 19.02 -7.84 17.66
C VAL A 284 19.89 -8.26 18.83
N ALA A 285 20.19 -7.34 19.76
CA ALA A 285 21.05 -7.63 20.90
C ALA A 285 20.50 -8.75 21.78
N THR A 286 19.19 -8.71 22.10
CA THR A 286 18.56 -9.72 22.97
C THR A 286 18.42 -11.07 22.27
N THR A 287 17.96 -11.10 21.01
CA THR A 287 17.83 -12.35 20.24
C THR A 287 19.18 -12.98 19.94
N PHE A 288 20.20 -12.17 19.62
CA PHE A 288 21.57 -12.65 19.42
C PHE A 288 22.15 -13.21 20.73
N THR A 289 22.02 -12.50 21.84
CA THR A 289 22.58 -12.94 23.13
C THR A 289 21.96 -14.27 23.57
N LEU A 290 20.62 -14.39 23.54
CA LEU A 290 19.94 -15.63 23.90
C LEU A 290 20.24 -16.74 22.89
N GLY A 291 20.21 -16.44 21.59
CA GLY A 291 20.51 -17.39 20.53
C GLY A 291 21.93 -17.95 20.62
N LEU A 292 22.92 -17.08 20.86
CA LEU A 292 24.32 -17.48 21.05
C LEU A 292 24.49 -18.32 22.33
N ALA A 293 23.87 -17.93 23.44
CA ALA A 293 23.94 -18.70 24.68
C ALA A 293 23.39 -20.13 24.49
N LEU A 294 22.24 -20.27 23.83
CA LEU A 294 21.66 -21.58 23.50
C LEU A 294 22.50 -22.34 22.48
N ALA A 295 23.07 -21.65 21.48
CA ALA A 295 23.93 -22.28 20.49
C ALA A 295 25.21 -22.84 21.11
N LEU A 296 25.85 -22.11 22.03
CA LEU A 296 27.03 -22.59 22.77
C LEU A 296 26.69 -23.84 23.59
N LEU A 297 25.55 -23.83 24.28
CA LEU A 297 25.08 -24.97 25.07
C LEU A 297 24.80 -26.19 24.18
N LEU A 298 24.14 -26.00 23.03
CA LEU A 298 23.80 -27.08 22.09
C LEU A 298 24.97 -27.53 21.21
N ASN A 299 26.07 -26.78 21.18
CA ASN A 299 27.31 -27.14 20.50
C ASN A 299 28.21 -28.04 21.37
N ASP A 300 27.93 -28.15 22.67
CA ASP A 300 28.70 -29.01 23.57
C ASP A 300 28.48 -30.50 23.21
N PRO A 301 29.53 -31.28 22.90
CA PRO A 301 29.42 -32.70 22.65
C PRO A 301 28.98 -33.53 23.87
N TYR A 302 29.17 -33.00 25.09
CA TYR A 302 28.81 -33.69 26.33
C TYR A 302 27.34 -33.52 26.74
N LEU A 303 26.59 -32.65 26.04
CA LEU A 303 25.17 -32.44 26.35
C LEU A 303 24.33 -33.63 25.85
N GLU A 304 23.82 -34.41 26.79
CA GLU A 304 22.86 -35.48 26.51
C GLU A 304 21.57 -34.89 25.90
N LEU A 305 20.94 -35.63 24.98
CA LEU A 305 19.71 -35.23 24.29
C LEU A 305 19.78 -33.89 23.53
N ARG A 306 20.99 -33.39 23.18
CA ARG A 306 21.16 -32.13 22.43
C ARG A 306 20.28 -31.98 21.19
N ASN A 307 20.02 -33.07 20.46
CA ASN A 307 19.18 -33.06 19.27
C ASN A 307 17.70 -32.85 19.62
N PHE A 308 17.23 -33.40 20.75
CA PHE A 308 15.87 -33.19 21.23
C PHE A 308 15.68 -31.74 21.67
N TYR A 309 16.60 -31.19 22.48
CA TYR A 309 16.56 -29.78 22.88
C TYR A 309 16.61 -28.84 21.68
N ARG A 310 17.46 -29.14 20.69
CA ARG A 310 17.53 -28.37 19.44
C ARG A 310 16.19 -28.33 18.72
N THR A 311 15.50 -29.47 18.57
CA THR A 311 14.19 -29.52 17.92
C THR A 311 13.15 -28.72 18.69
N LEU A 312 13.09 -28.87 20.02
CA LEU A 312 12.12 -28.15 20.86
C LEU A 312 12.33 -26.63 20.82
N LEU A 313 13.59 -26.18 20.86
CA LEU A 313 13.92 -24.76 20.90
C LEU A 313 13.72 -24.02 19.57
N ILE A 314 13.57 -24.75 18.46
CA ILE A 314 13.27 -24.17 17.13
C ILE A 314 11.77 -23.94 16.93
N VAL A 315 10.90 -24.59 17.72
CA VAL A 315 9.44 -24.53 17.58
C VAL A 315 8.89 -23.09 17.45
N PRO A 316 9.33 -22.09 18.23
CA PRO A 316 8.81 -20.72 18.10
C PRO A 316 8.99 -20.11 16.71
N TYR A 317 10.08 -20.45 16.02
CA TYR A 317 10.37 -19.98 14.67
C TYR A 317 9.67 -20.81 13.58
N ALA A 318 9.30 -22.06 13.89
CA ALA A 318 8.57 -22.92 12.97
C ALA A 318 7.07 -22.54 12.87
N ILE A 319 6.52 -21.92 13.92
CA ILE A 319 5.12 -21.46 13.94
C ILE A 319 5.01 -20.10 13.21
N PRO A 320 4.01 -19.90 12.33
CA PRO A 320 3.79 -18.61 11.67
C PRO A 320 3.64 -17.46 12.67
N GLY A 321 4.50 -16.44 12.53
CA GLY A 321 4.57 -15.32 13.47
C GLY A 321 3.25 -14.57 13.68
N PHE A 322 2.40 -14.47 12.64
CA PHE A 322 1.09 -13.81 12.73
C PHE A 322 0.22 -14.37 13.86
N ILE A 323 0.04 -15.69 13.90
CA ILE A 323 -0.79 -16.34 14.94
C ILE A 323 -0.08 -16.25 16.29
N SER A 324 1.24 -16.49 16.34
CA SER A 324 2.00 -16.40 17.58
C SER A 324 1.88 -15.02 18.24
N ILE A 325 1.94 -13.92 17.47
CA ILE A 325 1.81 -12.56 17.99
C ILE A 325 0.41 -12.34 18.58
N LEU A 326 -0.66 -12.78 17.91
CA LEU A 326 -2.03 -12.64 18.42
C LEU A 326 -2.27 -13.46 19.69
N VAL A 327 -1.71 -14.68 19.76
CA VAL A 327 -1.75 -15.51 20.97
C VAL A 327 -1.03 -14.80 22.12
N TRP A 328 0.17 -14.27 21.89
CA TRP A 328 0.87 -13.44 22.88
C TRP A 328 0.05 -12.22 23.31
N GLY A 329 -0.63 -11.55 22.38
CA GLY A 329 -1.54 -10.44 22.67
C GLY A 329 -2.66 -10.83 23.65
N GLY A 330 -3.26 -12.00 23.44
CA GLY A 330 -4.25 -12.55 24.38
C GLY A 330 -3.64 -12.94 25.73
N MET A 331 -2.46 -13.56 25.73
CA MET A 331 -1.75 -13.98 26.95
C MET A 331 -1.32 -12.80 27.83
N LEU A 332 -0.92 -11.69 27.22
CA LEU A 332 -0.51 -10.44 27.86
C LEU A 332 -1.68 -9.50 28.15
N ASN A 333 -2.93 -9.90 27.89
CA ASN A 333 -4.08 -9.10 28.25
C ASN A 333 -4.09 -8.80 29.75
N VAL A 334 -4.39 -7.54 30.10
CA VAL A 334 -4.24 -7.05 31.48
C VAL A 334 -5.24 -7.68 32.43
N ASP A 335 -6.47 -7.89 31.98
CA ASP A 335 -7.60 -8.30 32.83
C ASP A 335 -7.78 -9.82 32.89
N PHE A 336 -7.66 -10.50 31.74
CA PHE A 336 -7.95 -11.94 31.63
C PHE A 336 -6.78 -12.78 31.12
N GLY A 337 -5.65 -12.16 30.77
CA GLY A 337 -4.46 -12.84 30.26
C GLY A 337 -3.82 -13.77 31.28
N ILE A 338 -3.33 -14.93 30.81
CA ILE A 338 -2.71 -15.93 31.67
C ILE A 338 -1.43 -15.42 32.34
N VAL A 339 -0.66 -14.54 31.68
CA VAL A 339 0.59 -14.02 32.22
C VAL A 339 0.34 -13.17 33.47
N ASN A 340 -0.61 -12.23 33.41
CA ASN A 340 -0.96 -11.43 34.57
C ASN A 340 -1.66 -12.26 35.67
N ARG A 341 -2.41 -13.29 35.31
CA ARG A 341 -2.98 -14.23 36.30
C ARG A 341 -1.87 -14.93 37.08
N MET A 342 -0.87 -15.49 36.39
CA MET A 342 0.27 -16.13 37.04
C MET A 342 1.10 -15.14 37.89
N LEU A 343 1.31 -13.91 37.41
CA LEU A 343 2.02 -12.88 38.18
C LEU A 343 1.24 -12.46 39.43
N GLN A 344 -0.09 -12.41 39.35
CA GLN A 344 -0.94 -12.14 40.49
C GLN A 344 -0.87 -13.28 41.52
N ASP A 345 -0.90 -14.53 41.06
CA ASP A 345 -0.88 -15.70 41.94
C ASP A 345 0.48 -15.89 42.62
N LEU A 346 1.58 -15.64 41.91
CA LEU A 346 2.95 -15.85 42.40
C LEU A 346 3.53 -14.63 43.13
N PHE A 347 3.21 -13.42 42.69
CA PHE A 347 3.87 -12.18 43.13
C PHE A 347 2.89 -11.08 43.55
N ALA A 348 1.58 -11.36 43.58
CA ALA A 348 0.53 -10.39 43.92
C ALA A 348 0.58 -9.08 43.10
N THR A 349 1.01 -9.16 41.83
CA THR A 349 1.17 -8.00 40.95
C THR A 349 0.51 -8.18 39.59
N LYS A 350 0.10 -7.06 38.97
CA LYS A 350 -0.41 -7.01 37.59
C LYS A 350 0.34 -5.98 36.80
N ILE A 351 0.82 -6.37 35.63
CA ILE A 351 1.58 -5.48 34.75
C ILE A 351 0.64 -4.88 33.69
N PRO A 352 0.63 -3.55 33.51
CA PRO A 352 -0.20 -2.89 32.51
C PRO A 352 0.43 -2.98 31.10
N TRP A 353 0.59 -4.21 30.58
CA TRP A 353 1.34 -4.52 29.34
C TRP A 353 1.01 -3.64 28.14
N PHE A 354 -0.23 -3.15 28.01
CA PHE A 354 -0.65 -2.32 26.87
C PHE A 354 -1.09 -0.90 27.23
N HIS A 355 -1.21 -0.60 28.52
CA HIS A 355 -1.69 0.70 28.99
C HIS A 355 -0.55 1.65 29.40
N ASP A 356 0.61 1.10 29.78
CA ASP A 356 1.80 1.88 30.11
C ASP A 356 2.84 1.86 28.97
N PRO A 357 3.41 3.01 28.56
CA PRO A 357 4.40 3.08 27.48
C PRO A 357 5.64 2.21 27.69
N LEU A 358 6.15 2.08 28.91
CA LEU A 358 7.34 1.29 29.19
C LEU A 358 7.00 -0.20 29.08
N TRP A 359 5.90 -0.63 29.70
CA TRP A 359 5.50 -2.03 29.66
C TRP A 359 5.05 -2.48 28.27
N ALA A 360 4.46 -1.61 27.46
CA ALA A 360 4.17 -1.89 26.05
C ALA A 360 5.44 -2.12 25.23
N ARG A 361 6.50 -1.34 25.48
CA ARG A 361 7.82 -1.53 24.89
C ARG A 361 8.49 -2.83 25.33
N VAL A 362 8.34 -3.19 26.61
CA VAL A 362 8.82 -4.48 27.13
C VAL A 362 8.06 -5.64 26.49
N ALA A 363 6.74 -5.53 26.36
CA ALA A 363 5.90 -6.56 25.73
C ALA A 363 6.32 -6.84 24.29
N VAL A 364 6.49 -5.79 23.45
CA VAL A 364 6.94 -5.99 22.06
C VAL A 364 8.33 -6.62 22.01
N LEU A 365 9.26 -6.23 22.90
CA LEU A 365 10.62 -6.78 22.94
C LEU A 365 10.61 -8.25 23.36
N LEU A 366 9.79 -8.60 24.35
CA LEU A 366 9.64 -9.98 24.84
C LEU A 366 9.07 -10.89 23.75
N VAL A 367 8.02 -10.46 23.07
CA VAL A 367 7.41 -11.24 21.99
C VAL A 367 8.38 -11.38 20.81
N ASN A 368 9.10 -10.32 20.44
CA ASN A 368 10.09 -10.39 19.37
C ASN A 368 11.30 -11.24 19.75
N LEU A 369 11.72 -11.23 21.02
CA LEU A 369 12.74 -12.13 21.54
C LEU A 369 12.31 -13.59 21.34
N TRP A 370 11.09 -13.95 21.74
CA TRP A 370 10.52 -15.30 21.58
C TRP A 370 10.47 -15.74 20.11
N LEU A 371 10.10 -14.83 19.20
CA LEU A 371 10.05 -15.10 17.76
C LEU A 371 11.45 -15.22 17.12
N GLY A 372 12.42 -14.44 17.60
CA GLY A 372 13.69 -14.23 16.93
C GLY A 372 14.87 -15.04 17.45
N TYR A 373 14.87 -15.47 18.72
CA TYR A 373 16.06 -16.12 19.31
C TYR A 373 16.44 -17.41 18.58
N ALA A 374 15.45 -18.18 18.10
CA ALA A 374 15.69 -19.47 17.46
C ALA A 374 16.40 -19.31 16.11
N TYR A 375 16.10 -18.24 15.36
CA TYR A 375 16.85 -17.88 14.16
C TYR A 375 18.33 -17.63 14.49
N MET A 376 18.60 -16.79 15.50
CA MET A 376 19.97 -16.48 15.92
C MET A 376 20.70 -17.70 16.47
N MET A 377 19.99 -18.58 17.17
CA MET A 377 20.52 -19.87 17.65
C MET A 377 20.98 -20.75 16.48
N ILE A 378 20.16 -20.94 15.44
CA ILE A 378 20.52 -21.75 14.27
C ILE A 378 21.72 -21.15 13.54
N VAL A 379 21.71 -19.84 13.32
CA VAL A 379 22.81 -19.12 12.66
C VAL A 379 24.11 -19.27 13.44
N CYS A 380 24.09 -19.00 14.75
CA CYS A 380 25.26 -19.13 15.61
C CYS A 380 25.76 -20.58 15.65
N LEU A 381 24.86 -21.56 15.72
CA LEU A 381 25.24 -22.97 15.76
C LEU A 381 25.93 -23.43 14.48
N GLY A 382 25.44 -22.99 13.31
CA GLY A 382 26.12 -23.24 12.03
C GLY A 382 27.48 -22.54 11.94
N ALA A 383 27.57 -21.29 12.40
CA ALA A 383 28.82 -20.54 12.43
C ALA A 383 29.86 -21.17 13.38
N LEU A 384 29.45 -21.63 14.56
CA LEU A 384 30.32 -22.30 15.53
C LEU A 384 30.97 -23.57 14.95
N GLN A 385 30.26 -24.30 14.08
CA GLN A 385 30.78 -25.51 13.42
C GLN A 385 31.88 -25.21 12.40
N SER A 386 31.98 -23.97 11.91
CA SER A 386 33.04 -23.57 10.98
C SER A 386 34.37 -23.23 11.66
N ILE A 387 34.37 -23.07 12.99
CA ILE A 387 35.58 -22.74 13.76
C ILE A 387 36.40 -24.02 13.97
N PRO A 388 37.65 -24.11 13.47
CA PRO A 388 38.49 -25.31 13.64
C PRO A 388 38.72 -25.64 15.11
N GLN A 389 38.63 -26.93 15.46
CA GLN A 389 38.82 -27.40 16.83
C GLN A 389 40.26 -27.16 17.34
N GLU A 390 41.24 -27.18 16.44
CA GLU A 390 42.65 -26.95 16.71
C GLU A 390 42.91 -25.60 17.41
N LEU A 391 42.13 -24.56 17.09
CA LEU A 391 42.24 -23.25 17.76
C LEU A 391 41.87 -23.33 19.25
N TYR A 392 40.90 -24.17 19.60
CA TYR A 392 40.52 -24.39 21.00
C TYR A 392 41.53 -25.26 21.74
N GLU A 393 42.25 -26.14 21.04
CA GLU A 393 43.32 -26.96 21.60
C GLU A 393 44.57 -26.12 21.85
N ALA A 394 44.98 -25.30 20.87
CA ALA A 394 46.06 -24.33 21.03
C ALA A 394 45.80 -23.37 22.21
N ALA A 395 44.60 -22.79 22.30
CA ALA A 395 44.25 -21.91 23.41
C ALA A 395 44.29 -22.64 24.77
N ARG A 396 43.95 -23.94 24.83
CA ARG A 396 44.07 -24.75 26.06
C ARG A 396 45.52 -24.99 26.44
N VAL A 397 46.40 -25.25 25.47
CA VAL A 397 47.85 -25.37 25.69
C VAL A 397 48.45 -24.07 26.23
N ASP A 398 47.96 -22.92 25.75
CA ASP A 398 48.33 -21.59 26.25
C ASP A 398 47.71 -21.23 27.62
N GLY A 399 46.97 -22.17 28.24
CA GLY A 399 46.36 -21.97 29.56
C GLY A 399 45.10 -21.11 29.57
N ALA A 400 44.48 -20.84 28.41
CA ALA A 400 43.26 -20.04 28.34
C ALA A 400 42.07 -20.79 28.95
N ASN A 401 41.38 -20.15 29.90
CA ASN A 401 40.14 -20.65 30.46
C ASN A 401 38.94 -20.45 29.50
N ARG A 402 37.77 -21.03 29.82
CA ARG A 402 36.58 -20.99 28.94
C ARG A 402 36.09 -19.58 28.60
N TRP A 403 36.17 -18.63 29.51
CA TRP A 403 35.78 -17.24 29.26
C TRP A 403 36.78 -16.52 28.36
N GLN A 404 38.07 -16.81 28.52
CA GLN A 404 39.13 -16.31 27.64
C GLN A 404 38.99 -16.91 26.24
N GLN A 405 38.76 -18.23 26.12
CA GLN A 405 38.49 -18.89 24.84
C GLN A 405 37.26 -18.27 24.16
N PHE A 406 36.17 -18.05 24.90
CA PHE A 406 34.99 -17.38 24.35
C PHE A 406 35.31 -15.96 23.85
N GLY A 407 35.93 -15.12 24.67
CA GLY A 407 36.18 -13.72 24.32
C GLY A 407 37.30 -13.50 23.29
N LYS A 408 38.26 -14.42 23.17
CA LYS A 408 39.45 -14.28 22.32
C LYS A 408 39.43 -15.16 21.07
N VAL A 409 38.71 -16.28 21.08
CA VAL A 409 38.62 -17.21 19.96
C VAL A 409 37.21 -17.25 19.41
N THR A 410 36.24 -17.69 20.21
CA THR A 410 34.88 -17.97 19.73
C THR A 410 34.15 -16.72 19.23
N LEU A 411 34.01 -15.70 20.07
CA LEU A 411 33.21 -14.52 19.76
C LEU A 411 33.79 -13.71 18.59
N PRO A 412 35.12 -13.44 18.51
CA PRO A 412 35.69 -12.73 17.36
C PRO A 412 35.48 -13.46 16.04
N LEU A 413 35.80 -14.77 15.98
CA LEU A 413 35.65 -15.58 14.77
C LEU A 413 34.18 -15.75 14.36
N LEU A 414 33.29 -15.93 15.35
CA LEU A 414 31.86 -16.00 15.10
C LEU A 414 31.34 -14.69 14.53
N LEU A 415 31.72 -13.53 15.09
CA LEU A 415 31.29 -12.22 14.61
C LEU A 415 31.72 -11.93 13.17
N ILE A 416 32.88 -12.42 12.73
CA ILE A 416 33.30 -12.30 11.32
C ILE A 416 32.28 -13.00 10.42
N SER A 417 31.89 -14.23 10.76
CA SER A 417 30.94 -15.03 9.97
C SER A 417 29.51 -14.49 10.01
N ILE A 418 29.05 -13.97 11.16
CA ILE A 418 27.63 -13.60 11.34
C ILE A 418 27.35 -12.09 11.23
N ALA A 419 28.36 -11.21 11.21
CA ALA A 419 28.15 -9.77 11.16
C ALA A 419 27.22 -9.33 10.01
N PRO A 420 27.33 -9.84 8.77
CA PRO A 420 26.37 -9.50 7.70
C PRO A 420 24.92 -9.86 8.06
N LEU A 421 24.72 -10.98 8.78
CA LEU A 421 23.40 -11.46 9.20
C LEU A 421 22.84 -10.60 10.34
N LEU A 422 23.67 -10.12 11.26
CA LEU A 422 23.26 -9.18 12.31
C LEU A 422 22.81 -7.84 11.71
N VAL A 423 23.49 -7.36 10.66
CA VAL A 423 23.11 -6.15 9.91
C VAL A 423 21.78 -6.36 9.19
N GLY A 424 21.60 -7.51 8.53
CA GLY A 424 20.32 -7.90 7.93
C GLY A 424 19.19 -7.97 8.96
N SER A 425 19.47 -8.53 10.14
CA SER A 425 18.51 -8.61 11.24
C SER A 425 18.16 -7.24 11.82
N PHE A 426 19.12 -6.30 11.89
CA PHE A 426 18.85 -4.92 12.28
C PHE A 426 17.94 -4.24 11.26
N ALA A 427 18.25 -4.34 9.97
CA ALA A 427 17.42 -3.76 8.90
C ALA A 427 16.00 -4.36 8.86
N PHE A 428 15.87 -5.67 9.15
CA PHE A 428 14.59 -6.34 9.32
C PHE A 428 13.82 -5.78 10.51
N ASN A 429 14.43 -5.72 11.70
CA ASN A 429 13.75 -5.24 12.92
C ASN A 429 13.38 -3.75 12.84
N PHE A 430 14.17 -2.94 12.14
CA PHE A 430 13.87 -1.53 11.89
C PHE A 430 12.53 -1.34 11.14
N ASN A 431 12.15 -2.30 10.29
CA ASN A 431 10.87 -2.30 9.56
C ASN A 431 9.92 -3.42 10.01
N ASN A 432 10.06 -3.95 11.23
CA ASN A 432 9.24 -5.08 11.68
C ASN A 432 7.83 -4.64 12.07
N PHE A 433 7.05 -4.29 11.04
CA PHE A 433 5.68 -3.78 11.14
C PHE A 433 4.76 -4.75 11.87
N ASN A 434 4.87 -6.05 11.58
CA ASN A 434 3.93 -7.07 12.04
C ASN A 434 3.87 -7.18 13.56
N VAL A 435 5.01 -7.21 14.25
CA VAL A 435 5.03 -7.31 15.72
C VAL A 435 4.35 -6.11 16.36
N ILE A 436 4.65 -4.89 15.90
CA ILE A 436 4.09 -3.67 16.46
C ILE A 436 2.59 -3.58 16.18
N PHE A 437 2.20 -3.74 14.91
CA PHE A 437 0.82 -3.60 14.46
C PHE A 437 -0.12 -4.65 15.07
N LEU A 438 0.28 -5.92 15.06
CA LEU A 438 -0.58 -7.00 15.54
C LEU A 438 -0.63 -7.10 17.07
N LEU A 439 0.45 -6.73 17.78
CA LEU A 439 0.48 -6.83 19.24
C LEU A 439 -0.12 -5.61 19.93
N THR A 440 0.18 -4.40 19.44
CA THR A 440 -0.14 -3.15 20.15
C THR A 440 -0.85 -2.10 19.28
N GLY A 441 -0.88 -2.29 17.96
CA GLY A 441 -1.34 -1.26 17.01
C GLY A 441 -0.51 0.03 17.06
N GLY A 442 0.69 0.00 17.67
CA GLY A 442 1.52 1.17 17.94
C GLY A 442 1.30 1.81 19.32
N GLY A 443 0.26 1.42 20.05
CA GLY A 443 -0.15 2.04 21.32
C GLY A 443 0.78 1.78 22.53
N PRO A 444 0.52 2.45 23.66
CA PRO A 444 -0.52 3.46 23.90
C PRO A 444 -0.24 4.81 23.19
N PRO A 445 -1.23 5.70 23.02
CA PRO A 445 -1.04 6.98 22.32
C PRO A 445 0.05 7.85 22.96
N ILE A 446 0.82 8.57 22.13
CA ILE A 446 1.76 9.59 22.63
C ILE A 446 0.95 10.81 23.08
N PRO A 447 1.05 11.25 24.34
CA PRO A 447 0.32 12.42 24.82
C PRO A 447 0.63 13.68 24.01
N GLY A 448 -0.42 14.38 23.57
CA GLY A 448 -0.32 15.63 22.80
C GLY A 448 0.01 15.46 21.31
N ALA A 449 0.11 14.24 20.79
CA ALA A 449 0.25 14.01 19.35
C ALA A 449 -1.09 14.24 18.64
N ILE A 450 -1.08 15.09 17.60
CA ILE A 450 -2.26 15.32 16.74
C ILE A 450 -2.39 14.20 15.70
N THR A 451 -1.25 13.68 15.21
CA THR A 451 -1.22 12.52 14.33
C THR A 451 -1.44 11.23 15.13
N PRO A 452 -1.95 10.15 14.50
CA PRO A 452 -2.14 8.84 15.14
C PRO A 452 -0.79 8.16 15.43
N ALA A 453 -0.11 8.62 16.47
CA ALA A 453 1.21 8.19 16.92
C ALA A 453 1.12 7.55 18.30
N GLY A 454 1.63 6.33 18.43
CA GLY A 454 1.71 5.64 19.70
C GLY A 454 3.14 5.39 20.19
N ALA A 455 3.27 4.93 21.43
CA ALA A 455 4.51 4.85 22.17
C ALA A 455 5.41 3.67 21.75
N THR A 456 4.83 2.63 21.14
CA THR A 456 5.55 1.49 20.56
C THR A 456 5.69 1.58 19.03
N ASP A 457 5.01 2.54 18.40
CA ASP A 457 5.12 2.76 16.96
C ASP A 457 6.57 2.87 16.54
N ILE A 458 6.94 2.11 15.52
CA ILE A 458 8.17 2.29 14.76
C ILE A 458 7.85 3.09 13.49
N LEU A 459 8.88 3.63 12.83
CA LEU A 459 8.68 4.51 11.68
C LEU A 459 7.75 3.92 10.61
N ILE A 460 7.85 2.62 10.33
CA ILE A 460 6.98 1.97 9.33
C ILE A 460 5.52 1.84 9.80
N SER A 461 5.26 1.56 11.08
CA SER A 461 3.88 1.48 11.60
C SER A 461 3.23 2.86 11.71
N TYR A 462 4.01 3.87 12.11
CA TYR A 462 3.58 5.26 12.06
C TYR A 462 3.26 5.73 10.64
N THR A 463 4.12 5.39 9.67
CA THR A 463 3.89 5.69 8.24
C THR A 463 2.61 5.04 7.74
N TYR A 464 2.36 3.78 8.11
CA TYR A 464 1.14 3.08 7.77
C TYR A 464 -0.10 3.77 8.37
N ASN A 465 -0.05 4.16 9.64
CA ASN A 465 -1.15 4.86 10.31
C ASN A 465 -1.45 6.22 9.66
N LEU A 466 -0.44 6.93 9.15
CA LEU A 466 -0.61 8.16 8.37
C LEU A 466 -1.18 7.92 6.96
N ALA A 467 -0.81 6.82 6.33
CA ALA A 467 -1.23 6.47 4.98
C ALA A 467 -2.65 5.90 4.94
N PHE A 468 -3.03 5.11 5.95
CA PHE A 468 -4.25 4.28 5.92
C PHE A 468 -5.14 4.47 7.15
N GLY A 469 -4.80 5.37 8.08
CA GLY A 469 -5.60 5.66 9.26
C GLY A 469 -6.91 6.41 8.97
N ALA A 470 -7.79 6.47 9.97
CA ALA A 470 -9.14 7.00 9.85
C ALA A 470 -9.23 8.51 9.54
N ALA A 471 -8.16 9.28 9.74
CA ALA A 471 -8.13 10.74 9.54
C ALA A 471 -7.94 11.19 8.08
N GLY A 472 -7.94 10.25 7.13
CA GLY A 472 -7.71 10.50 5.71
C GLY A 472 -6.31 10.07 5.25
N ALA A 473 -6.25 9.39 4.11
CA ALA A 473 -5.05 8.77 3.59
C ALA A 473 -4.08 9.79 2.99
N ARG A 474 -2.90 9.98 3.58
CA ARG A 474 -1.85 10.87 3.04
C ARG A 474 -0.75 10.07 2.33
N TYR A 475 -1.06 9.49 1.17
CA TYR A 475 -0.14 8.58 0.46
C TYR A 475 1.18 9.24 0.04
N GLY A 476 1.16 10.47 -0.49
CA GLY A 476 2.37 11.22 -0.85
C GLY A 476 3.26 11.50 0.35
N PHE A 477 2.66 11.90 1.47
CA PHE A 477 3.38 12.10 2.73
C PHE A 477 4.01 10.79 3.24
N ALA A 478 3.23 9.70 3.26
CA ALA A 478 3.71 8.39 3.69
C ALA A 478 4.85 7.87 2.81
N ALA A 479 4.74 8.05 1.48
CA ALA A 479 5.78 7.69 0.54
C ALA A 479 7.09 8.45 0.81
N ALA A 480 7.00 9.74 1.17
CA ALA A 480 8.15 10.54 1.58
C ALA A 480 8.80 10.02 2.88
N VAL A 481 7.99 9.65 3.88
CA VAL A 481 8.50 9.01 5.10
C VAL A 481 9.18 7.67 4.77
N SER A 482 8.58 6.83 3.93
CA SER A 482 9.20 5.56 3.48
C SER A 482 10.54 5.78 2.76
N LEU A 483 10.69 6.86 1.99
CA LEU A 483 11.97 7.19 1.35
C LEU A 483 13.03 7.62 2.37
N ILE A 484 12.65 8.36 3.42
CA ILE A 484 13.54 8.71 4.52
C ILE A 484 14.00 7.45 5.26
N ILE A 485 13.07 6.53 5.56
CA ILE A 485 13.39 5.23 6.17
C ILE A 485 14.40 4.47 5.29
N PHE A 486 14.14 4.38 3.98
CA PHE A 486 15.05 3.73 3.03
C PHE A 486 16.45 4.36 3.05
N MET A 487 16.56 5.69 3.03
CA MET A 487 17.85 6.38 3.07
C MET A 487 18.61 6.12 4.38
N ILE A 488 17.92 6.10 5.52
CA ILE A 488 18.51 5.82 6.84
C ILE A 488 19.07 4.39 6.86
N ILE A 489 18.25 3.40 6.48
CA ILE A 489 18.66 2.00 6.51
C ILE A 489 19.74 1.72 5.48
N GLY A 490 19.62 2.28 4.27
CA GLY A 490 20.64 2.18 3.24
C GLY A 490 21.99 2.74 3.71
N THR A 491 21.98 3.88 4.40
CA THR A 491 23.20 4.49 4.97
C THR A 491 23.79 3.62 6.09
N ILE A 492 22.97 3.18 7.05
CA ILE A 492 23.43 2.30 8.15
C ILE A 492 23.99 0.99 7.58
N SER A 493 23.32 0.40 6.60
CA SER A 493 23.74 -0.85 5.97
C SER A 493 25.05 -0.67 5.19
N ALA A 494 25.21 0.44 4.47
CA ALA A 494 26.44 0.76 3.74
C ALA A 494 27.63 0.97 4.70
N ILE A 495 27.43 1.66 5.82
CA ILE A 495 28.45 1.83 6.86
C ILE A 495 28.83 0.47 7.47
N ASN A 496 27.83 -0.31 7.88
CA ASN A 496 28.07 -1.62 8.48
C ASN A 496 28.79 -2.58 7.53
N PHE A 497 28.42 -2.60 6.24
CA PHE A 497 29.09 -3.47 5.27
C PHE A 497 30.57 -3.09 5.06
N ARG A 498 30.90 -1.79 5.13
CA ARG A 498 32.30 -1.33 5.11
C ARG A 498 33.07 -1.76 6.35
N LEU A 499 32.44 -1.72 7.53
CA LEU A 499 33.05 -2.17 8.78
C LEU A 499 33.27 -3.69 8.79
N THR A 500 32.30 -4.47 8.30
CA THR A 500 32.41 -5.94 8.22
C THR A 500 33.53 -6.38 7.28
N ARG A 501 33.72 -5.70 6.14
CA ARG A 501 34.89 -5.97 5.27
C ARG A 501 36.23 -5.74 5.96
N SER A 502 36.30 -4.87 6.97
CA SER A 502 37.52 -4.71 7.76
C SER A 502 37.76 -5.91 8.70
N LEU A 503 36.69 -6.49 9.26
CA LEU A 503 36.75 -7.68 10.09
C LEU A 503 37.14 -8.93 9.29
N GLU A 504 36.62 -9.06 8.07
CA GLU A 504 36.98 -10.13 7.13
C GLU A 504 38.50 -10.13 6.83
N ARG A 505 39.09 -8.96 6.57
CA ARG A 505 40.53 -8.80 6.36
C ARG A 505 41.38 -9.17 7.58
N VAL A 506 40.87 -8.94 8.79
CA VAL A 506 41.56 -9.35 10.03
C VAL A 506 41.50 -10.86 10.18
N GLY A 507 40.36 -11.49 9.83
CA GLY A 507 40.23 -12.94 9.81
C GLY A 507 41.18 -13.63 8.82
N GLU A 508 41.43 -13.03 7.65
CA GLU A 508 42.43 -13.53 6.68
C GLU A 508 43.88 -13.37 7.16
N SER A 509 44.13 -12.53 8.16
CA SER A 509 45.47 -12.25 8.71
C SER A 509 45.83 -13.06 9.97
N LEU A 510 44.85 -13.80 10.52
CA LEU A 510 44.99 -14.75 11.62
C LEU A 510 45.10 -16.16 11.04
#